data_AF-A0A245ZJI5-F1
#
_entry.id   AF-A0A245ZJI5-F1
#
_cell.length_a   1.000
_cell.length_b   1.000
_cell.length_c   1.000
_cell.angle_alpha   90.00
_cell.angle_beta   90.00
_cell.angle_gamma   90.00
#
_symmetry.space_group_name_H-M   'P 1'
#
loop_
_entity.id
_entity.type
_entity.pdbx_description
1 polymer ?
#
loop_
_entity_poly.entity_id
_entity_poly.type
_entity_poly.pdbx_seq_one_letter_code
_entity_poly.pdbx_strand_id
1 'polypeptide(L)'
;MRAPSLAAIVLVLIAGSLFVLVAIGGGSRDAPKPVAAGAPPARSVSVNGFALTSTAVDLPDDAATYPPGPHADLVNQRCLSCHSASMGLTQPRLTAAQWAATVEKMRDTYHAPIAPGDVPAIVSYFTTLQASKPQPAG
;
A
#
# COMPACT_ATOMS: atom_id res chain seq x y z
N MET A 1 1.50 -0.38 -57.56
CA MET A 1 1.78 -0.99 -56.24
C MET A 1 0.46 -1.08 -55.49
N ARG A 2 -0.01 -2.28 -55.12
CA ARG A 2 -1.35 -2.49 -54.55
C ARG A 2 -1.22 -2.53 -53.02
N ALA A 3 -1.86 -1.60 -52.32
CA ALA A 3 -1.81 -1.55 -50.86
C ALA A 3 -2.52 -2.80 -50.28
N PRO A 4 -1.97 -3.39 -49.20
CA PRO A 4 -2.62 -4.52 -48.53
C PRO A 4 -3.95 -4.07 -47.91
N SER A 5 -4.95 -4.95 -47.96
CA SER A 5 -6.26 -4.68 -47.36
C SER A 5 -6.17 -4.67 -45.83
N LEU A 6 -7.09 -3.96 -45.18
CA LEU A 6 -7.19 -3.93 -43.71
C LEU A 6 -7.28 -5.33 -43.09
N ALA A 7 -7.98 -6.25 -43.76
CA ALA A 7 -8.09 -7.64 -43.32
C ALA A 7 -6.73 -8.37 -43.31
N ALA A 8 -5.87 -8.10 -44.30
CA ALA A 8 -4.53 -8.69 -44.36
C ALA A 8 -3.63 -8.14 -43.24
N ILE A 9 -3.75 -6.85 -42.91
CA ILE A 9 -2.99 -6.21 -41.82
C ILE A 9 -3.41 -6.80 -40.47
N VAL A 10 -4.72 -6.92 -40.21
CA VAL A 10 -5.23 -7.50 -38.95
C VAL A 10 -4.79 -8.94 -38.77
N LEU A 11 -4.78 -9.75 -39.84
CA LEU A 11 -4.35 -11.15 -39.76
C LEU A 11 -2.87 -11.28 -39.39
N VAL A 12 -2.02 -10.40 -39.95
CA VAL A 12 -0.59 -10.36 -39.63
C VAL A 12 -0.35 -9.92 -38.19
N LEU A 13 -1.11 -8.95 -37.68
CA LEU A 13 -1.00 -8.49 -36.29
C LEU A 13 -1.42 -9.56 -35.28
N ILE A 14 -2.50 -10.30 -35.57
CA ILE A 14 -2.96 -11.41 -34.73
C ILE A 14 -1.94 -12.56 -34.75
N ALA A 15 -1.45 -12.94 -35.94
CA ALA A 15 -0.45 -13.99 -36.08
C ALA A 15 0.87 -13.62 -35.39
N GLY A 16 1.32 -12.37 -35.52
CA GLY A 16 2.50 -11.86 -34.84
C GLY A 16 2.35 -11.87 -33.31
N SER A 17 1.20 -11.43 -32.81
CA SER A 17 0.92 -11.44 -31.36
C SER A 17 0.87 -12.86 -30.80
N LEU A 18 0.24 -13.80 -31.51
CA LEU A 18 0.18 -15.22 -31.12
C LEU A 18 1.57 -15.88 -31.15
N PHE A 19 2.38 -15.58 -32.16
CA PHE A 19 3.75 -16.09 -32.24
C PHE A 19 4.62 -15.59 -31.06
N VAL A 20 4.49 -14.32 -30.70
CA VAL A 20 5.18 -13.74 -29.53
C VAL A 20 4.70 -14.39 -28.22
N LEU A 21 3.39 -14.58 -28.06
CA LEU A 21 2.82 -15.28 -26.89
C LEU A 21 3.34 -16.72 -26.75
N VAL A 22 3.45 -17.46 -27.85
CA VAL A 22 3.99 -18.83 -27.86
C VAL A 22 5.50 -18.83 -27.56
N ALA A 23 6.26 -17.91 -28.14
CA ALA A 23 7.71 -17.82 -27.92
C ALA A 23 8.07 -17.46 -26.47
N ILE A 24 7.25 -16.65 -25.78
CA ILE A 24 7.47 -16.27 -24.38
C ILE A 24 6.93 -17.34 -23.42
N GLY A 25 5.87 -18.07 -23.79
CA GLY A 25 5.22 -19.06 -22.93
C GLY A 25 5.90 -20.43 -22.86
N GLY A 26 6.68 -20.81 -23.87
CA GLY A 26 7.25 -22.17 -24.00
C GLY A 26 8.55 -22.45 -23.23
N GLY A 27 9.09 -21.48 -22.50
CA GLY A 27 10.27 -21.69 -21.68
C GLY A 27 9.95 -22.58 -20.48
N SER A 28 10.33 -23.86 -20.55
CA SER A 28 10.36 -24.78 -19.41
C SER A 28 11.12 -24.11 -18.26
N ARG A 29 10.38 -23.58 -17.30
CA ARG A 29 10.95 -23.18 -16.02
C ARG A 29 11.27 -24.50 -15.33
N ASP A 30 12.54 -24.88 -15.28
CA ASP A 30 12.97 -25.94 -14.37
C ASP A 30 12.40 -25.58 -13.00
N ALA A 31 11.55 -26.45 -12.46
CA ALA A 31 11.03 -26.26 -11.13
C ALA A 31 12.25 -26.19 -10.20
N PRO A 32 12.39 -25.16 -9.35
CA PRO A 32 13.46 -25.13 -8.38
C PRO A 32 13.39 -26.43 -7.58
N LYS A 33 14.53 -27.13 -7.52
CA LYS A 33 14.69 -28.36 -6.74
C LYS A 33 14.04 -28.12 -5.38
N PRO A 34 13.05 -28.91 -4.94
CA PRO A 34 12.43 -28.69 -3.65
C PRO A 34 13.55 -28.74 -2.63
N VAL A 35 13.85 -27.59 -2.03
CA VAL A 35 14.67 -27.54 -0.85
C VAL A 35 13.90 -28.41 0.12
N ALA A 36 14.44 -29.59 0.46
CA ALA A 36 13.84 -30.43 1.48
C ALA A 36 13.51 -29.49 2.63
N ALA A 37 12.22 -29.42 2.98
CA ALA A 37 11.74 -28.55 4.05
C ALA A 37 12.54 -28.94 5.29
N GLY A 38 13.63 -28.21 5.52
CA GLY A 38 14.52 -28.42 6.62
C GLY A 38 13.67 -28.33 7.87
N ALA A 39 13.93 -29.21 8.83
CA ALA A 39 13.29 -29.22 10.13
C ALA A 39 12.98 -27.78 10.61
N PRO A 40 11.83 -27.54 11.26
CA PRO A 40 11.43 -26.22 11.71
C PRO A 40 12.61 -25.54 12.41
N PRO A 41 12.88 -24.25 12.12
CA PRO A 41 14.05 -23.57 12.66
C PRO A 41 14.06 -23.75 14.18
N ALA A 42 15.24 -24.02 14.73
CA ALA A 42 15.40 -24.13 16.17
C ALA A 42 14.78 -22.89 16.83
N ARG A 43 13.84 -23.11 17.77
CA ARG A 43 13.17 -22.01 18.48
C ARG A 43 14.12 -21.21 19.37
N SER A 44 15.38 -21.60 19.45
CA SER A 44 16.40 -20.83 20.14
C SER A 44 17.76 -20.89 19.46
N VAL A 45 18.50 -19.78 19.56
CA VAL A 45 19.90 -19.67 19.14
C VAL A 45 20.70 -19.06 20.28
N SER A 46 21.86 -19.63 20.59
CA SER A 46 22.76 -19.11 21.63
C SER A 46 24.03 -18.53 21.02
N VAL A 47 24.37 -17.30 21.41
CA VAL A 47 25.62 -16.62 20.99
C VAL A 47 26.25 -15.94 22.20
N ASN A 48 27.53 -16.23 22.48
CA ASN A 48 28.31 -15.62 23.57
C ASN A 48 27.61 -15.63 24.95
N GLY A 49 26.84 -16.68 25.25
CA GLY A 49 26.09 -16.80 26.51
C GLY A 49 24.71 -16.14 26.52
N PHE A 50 24.29 -15.50 25.43
CA PHE A 50 22.92 -15.01 25.25
C PHE A 50 22.08 -16.02 24.47
N ALA A 51 20.92 -16.41 24.99
CA ALA A 51 19.96 -17.26 24.30
C ALA A 51 18.80 -16.41 23.77
N LEU A 52 18.60 -16.39 22.46
CA LEU A 52 17.44 -15.80 21.79
C LEU A 52 16.40 -16.89 21.59
N THR A 53 15.23 -16.76 22.19
CA THR A 53 14.12 -17.71 22.02
C THR A 53 13.00 -17.05 21.20
N SER A 54 12.59 -17.72 20.12
CA SER A 54 11.44 -17.33 19.31
C SER A 54 10.15 -17.59 20.08
N THR A 55 9.51 -16.51 20.52
CA THR A 55 8.18 -16.53 21.14
C THR A 55 7.14 -16.17 20.09
N ALA A 56 6.07 -16.96 20.00
CA ALA A 56 4.92 -16.61 19.19
C ALA A 56 4.11 -15.52 19.88
N VAL A 57 3.80 -14.44 19.15
CA VAL A 57 2.93 -13.35 19.60
C VAL A 57 1.79 -13.25 18.61
N ASP A 58 0.57 -13.30 19.11
CA ASP A 58 -0.64 -13.05 18.32
C ASP A 58 -0.87 -11.53 18.28
N LEU A 59 -0.91 -10.96 17.08
CA LEU A 59 -1.14 -9.52 16.88
C LEU A 59 -2.58 -9.32 16.40
N PRO A 60 -3.35 -8.39 17.00
CA PRO A 60 -4.68 -8.08 16.51
C PRO A 60 -4.62 -7.42 15.13
N ASP A 61 -5.64 -7.67 14.30
CA ASP A 61 -5.81 -6.98 13.02
C ASP A 61 -6.13 -5.48 13.23
N ASP A 62 -5.41 -4.59 12.55
CA ASP A 62 -5.69 -3.14 12.55
C ASP A 62 -6.52 -2.76 11.30
N ALA A 63 -7.77 -3.23 11.28
CA ALA A 63 -8.75 -2.94 10.22
C ALA A 63 -9.59 -1.67 10.51
N ALA A 64 -9.11 -0.81 11.41
CA ALA A 64 -9.84 0.39 11.81
C ALA A 64 -9.95 1.41 10.67
N THR A 65 -11.13 2.01 10.53
CA THR A 65 -11.39 3.15 9.64
C THR A 65 -11.37 4.46 10.43
N TYR A 66 -11.24 5.57 9.71
CA TYR A 66 -11.37 6.90 10.30
C TYR A 66 -12.80 7.11 10.86
N PRO A 67 -12.95 7.74 12.05
CA PRO A 67 -14.26 8.03 12.65
C PRO A 67 -15.20 8.78 11.71
N PRO A 68 -16.52 8.52 11.78
CA PRO A 68 -17.49 9.19 10.92
C PRO A 68 -17.49 10.71 11.15
N GLY A 69 -17.69 11.45 10.07
CA GLY A 69 -17.72 12.91 10.07
C GLY A 69 -17.63 13.48 8.65
N PRO A 70 -17.72 14.82 8.50
CA PRO A 70 -17.56 15.47 7.20
C PRO A 70 -16.24 15.06 6.53
N HIS A 71 -16.29 14.60 5.29
CA HIS A 71 -15.13 14.12 4.51
C HIS A 71 -14.48 12.81 4.98
N ALA A 72 -15.04 12.08 5.95
CA ALA A 72 -14.48 10.80 6.41
C ALA A 72 -14.34 9.77 5.27
N ASP A 73 -15.32 9.70 4.36
CA ASP A 73 -15.25 8.79 3.21
C ASP A 73 -14.07 9.12 2.28
N LEU A 74 -13.81 10.40 2.06
CA LEU A 74 -12.66 10.86 1.29
C LEU A 74 -11.36 10.43 1.98
N VAL A 75 -11.22 10.66 3.29
CA VAL A 75 -10.01 10.26 4.03
C VAL A 75 -9.82 8.74 4.02
N ASN A 76 -10.88 7.96 4.23
CA ASN A 76 -10.82 6.49 4.15
C ASN A 76 -10.39 6.01 2.75
N GLN A 77 -10.87 6.63 1.68
CA GLN A 77 -10.50 6.28 0.31
C GLN A 77 -9.06 6.65 -0.06
N ARG A 78 -8.51 7.73 0.51
CA ARG A 78 -7.19 8.25 0.14
C ARG A 78 -6.04 7.77 1.01
N CYS A 79 -6.29 7.53 2.29
CA CYS A 79 -5.23 7.33 3.28
C CYS A 79 -5.02 5.86 3.65
N LEU A 80 -6.05 5.02 3.54
CA LEU A 80 -5.97 3.61 3.97
C LEU A 80 -5.29 2.68 2.96
N SER A 81 -4.85 3.19 1.81
CA SER A 81 -4.15 2.39 0.80
C SER A 81 -2.72 2.01 1.20
N CYS A 82 -2.10 2.73 2.15
CA CYS A 82 -0.69 2.55 2.48
C CYS A 82 -0.43 2.31 3.97
N HIS A 83 -1.31 2.77 4.85
CA HIS A 83 -1.18 2.60 6.30
C HIS A 83 -2.57 2.52 6.95
N SER A 84 -2.64 2.00 8.18
CA SER A 84 -3.90 1.96 8.93
C SER A 84 -4.33 3.36 9.41
N ALA A 85 -5.59 3.48 9.84
CA ALA A 85 -6.13 4.75 10.34
C ALA A 85 -5.38 5.26 11.58
N SER A 86 -4.84 4.34 12.39
CA SER A 86 -4.13 4.68 13.64
C SER A 86 -3.00 5.68 13.39
N MET A 87 -2.26 5.56 12.29
CA MET A 87 -1.18 6.50 11.93
C MET A 87 -1.67 7.95 11.83
N GLY A 88 -2.90 8.20 11.35
CA GLY A 88 -3.48 9.55 11.34
C GLY A 88 -4.12 9.93 12.68
N LEU A 89 -4.75 8.97 13.36
CA LEU A 89 -5.50 9.20 14.60
C LEU A 89 -4.62 9.47 15.83
N THR A 90 -3.36 9.05 15.79
CA THR A 90 -2.38 9.21 16.87
C THR A 90 -1.44 10.40 16.67
N GLN A 91 -1.65 11.22 15.63
CA GLN A 91 -0.86 12.43 15.45
C GLN A 91 -1.12 13.41 16.61
N PRO A 92 -0.09 14.14 17.07
CA PRO A 92 -0.28 15.22 18.04
C PRO A 92 -1.25 16.26 17.49
N ARG A 93 -1.78 17.15 18.34
CA ARG A 93 -2.59 18.27 17.86
C ARG A 93 -1.75 19.15 16.93
N LEU A 94 -2.18 19.24 15.67
CA LEU A 94 -1.52 20.02 14.63
C LEU A 94 -2.44 21.16 14.20
N THR A 95 -1.82 22.27 13.81
CA THR A 95 -2.53 23.37 13.13
C THR A 95 -2.95 22.94 11.73
N ALA A 96 -3.89 23.67 11.12
CA ALA A 96 -4.30 23.41 9.74
C ALA A 96 -3.13 23.45 8.75
N ALA A 97 -2.18 24.38 8.93
CA ALA A 97 -0.98 24.48 8.10
C ALA A 97 -0.06 23.26 8.24
N GLN A 98 0.10 22.75 9.46
CA GLN A 98 0.90 21.53 9.70
C GLN A 98 0.22 20.27 9.13
N TRP A 99 -1.10 20.19 9.24
CA TRP A 99 -1.86 19.13 8.57
C TRP A 99 -1.75 19.23 7.05
N ALA A 100 -1.86 20.43 6.47
CA ALA A 100 -1.67 20.64 5.04
C ALA A 100 -0.30 20.12 4.61
N ALA A 101 0.79 20.56 5.24
CA ALA A 101 2.13 20.08 4.93
C ALA A 101 2.26 18.55 5.05
N THR A 102 1.60 17.93 6.02
CA THR A 102 1.60 16.47 6.20
C THR A 102 0.86 15.76 5.06
N VAL A 103 -0.34 16.23 4.70
CA VAL A 103 -1.15 15.66 3.61
C VAL A 103 -0.47 15.87 2.26
N GLU A 104 0.14 17.03 2.04
CA GLU A 104 0.93 17.34 0.86
C GLU A 104 2.17 16.44 0.77
N LYS A 105 2.85 16.16 1.89
CA LYS A 105 3.92 15.16 1.93
C LYS A 105 3.42 13.77 1.50
N MET A 106 2.23 13.35 1.95
CA MET A 106 1.63 12.08 1.52
C MET A 106 1.42 12.05 0.01
N ARG A 107 0.90 13.14 -0.57
CA ARG A 107 0.68 13.27 -2.00
C ARG A 107 1.99 13.32 -2.80
N ASP A 108 2.92 14.19 -2.43
CA ASP A 108 4.03 14.59 -3.30
C ASP A 108 5.26 13.71 -3.12
N THR A 109 5.55 13.30 -1.88
CA THR A 109 6.72 12.46 -1.55
C THR A 109 6.37 10.98 -1.54
N TYR A 110 5.21 10.63 -0.98
CA TYR A 110 4.78 9.22 -0.87
C TYR A 110 3.81 8.80 -1.97
N HIS A 111 3.46 9.71 -2.88
CA HIS A 111 2.62 9.43 -4.05
C HIS A 111 1.25 8.83 -3.71
N ALA A 112 0.72 9.14 -2.53
CA ALA A 112 -0.65 8.81 -2.19
C ALA A 112 -1.60 9.45 -3.23
N PRO A 113 -2.66 8.75 -3.67
CA PRO A 113 -3.52 9.17 -4.77
C PRO A 113 -4.51 10.29 -4.36
N ILE A 114 -3.98 11.41 -3.87
CA ILE A 114 -4.71 12.56 -3.35
C ILE A 114 -4.71 13.67 -4.43
N ALA A 115 -5.90 14.09 -4.87
CA ALA A 115 -5.99 15.23 -5.78
C ALA A 115 -5.62 16.54 -5.04
N PRO A 116 -4.97 17.52 -5.69
CA PRO A 116 -4.66 18.80 -5.04
C PRO A 116 -5.89 19.50 -4.43
N GLY A 117 -7.05 19.38 -5.09
CA GLY A 117 -8.33 19.94 -4.61
C GLY A 117 -8.91 19.23 -3.39
N ASP A 118 -8.47 18.00 -3.07
CA ASP A 118 -8.96 17.22 -1.93
C ASP A 118 -8.25 17.61 -0.62
N VAL A 119 -7.08 18.25 -0.69
CA VAL A 119 -6.26 18.59 0.50
C VAL A 119 -7.01 19.44 1.53
N PRO A 120 -7.71 20.53 1.16
CA PRO A 120 -8.44 21.33 2.15
C PRO A 120 -9.50 20.53 2.92
N ALA A 121 -10.20 19.61 2.24
CA ALA A 121 -11.22 18.76 2.86
C ALA A 121 -10.60 17.76 3.85
N ILE A 122 -9.47 17.14 3.48
CA ILE A 122 -8.73 16.22 4.35
C ILE A 122 -8.18 16.97 5.58
N VAL A 123 -7.61 18.15 5.38
CA VAL A 123 -7.12 19.00 6.49
C VAL A 123 -8.26 19.41 7.42
N SER A 124 -9.41 19.78 6.86
CA SER A 124 -10.61 20.10 7.65
C SER A 124 -11.04 18.91 8.49
N TYR A 125 -11.05 17.70 7.93
CA TYR A 125 -11.42 16.49 8.68
C TYR A 125 -10.54 16.30 9.92
N PHE A 126 -9.21 16.33 9.74
CA PHE A 126 -8.28 16.10 10.85
C PHE A 126 -8.32 17.20 11.91
N THR A 127 -8.43 18.45 11.48
CA THR A 127 -8.50 19.59 12.42
C THR A 127 -9.79 19.59 13.22
N THR A 128 -10.94 19.29 12.61
CA THR A 128 -12.21 19.12 13.32
C THR A 128 -12.14 17.93 14.29
N LEU A 129 -11.63 16.79 13.84
CA LEU A 129 -11.48 15.59 14.68
C LEU A 129 -10.61 15.87 15.91
N GLN A 130 -9.50 16.58 15.73
CA GLN A 130 -8.62 16.93 16.83
C GLN A 130 -9.23 17.95 17.77
N ALA A 131 -9.98 18.94 17.25
CA ALA A 131 -10.68 19.92 18.07
C ALA A 131 -11.65 19.25 19.06
N SER A 132 -12.30 18.15 18.65
CA SER A 132 -13.23 17.38 19.49
C SER A 132 -12.56 16.50 20.56
N LYS A 133 -11.25 16.25 20.48
CA LYS A 133 -10.52 15.44 21.48
C LYS A 133 -9.98 16.30 22.63
N PRO A 134 -10.22 15.97 23.91
CA PRO A 134 -9.57 16.65 25.03
C PRO A 134 -8.04 16.63 24.89
N GLN A 135 -7.39 17.77 25.15
CA GLN A 135 -5.93 17.84 25.20
C GLN A 135 -5.45 17.00 26.39
N PRO A 136 -4.54 16.02 26.20
CA PRO A 136 -3.87 15.38 27.34
C PRO A 136 -3.11 16.45 28.12
N ALA A 137 -3.24 16.47 29.45
CA ALA A 137 -2.37 17.28 30.29
C ALA A 137 -0.93 16.80 30.07
N GLY A 138 -0.06 17.73 29.66
CA GLY A 138 1.37 17.48 29.45
C GLY A 138 2.14 17.32 30.75
#